data_AF-A0A7C7ZQ43-F1
#
_entry.id   AF-A0A7C7ZQ43-F1
#
_cell.length_a   1.000
_cell.length_b   1.000
_cell.length_c   1.000
_cell.angle_alpha   90.00
_cell.angle_beta   90.00
_cell.angle_gamma   90.00
#
_symmetry.space_group_name_H-M   'P 1'
#
loop_
_entity.id
_entity.type
_entity.pdbx_description
1 polymer ?
#
loop_
_entity_poly.entity_id
_entity_poly.type
_entity_poly.pdbx_seq_one_letter_code
_entity_poly.pdbx_strand_id
1 'polypeptide(L)' 'RIQLNDKFAEISDIPAFIYAERESKREELRPFLTTALKVDKGTNMGIVGDIKQELRKVNALKINYTTRIGDVSLNKN' A
#
# COMPACT_ATOMS: atom_id res chain seq x y z
N ARG A 1 -7.96 -3.50 10.83
CA ARG A 1 -8.34 -2.11 10.46
C ARG A 1 -7.16 -1.54 9.68
N ILE A 2 -7.41 -0.94 8.51
CA ILE A 2 -6.35 -0.43 7.64
C ILE A 2 -6.40 1.11 7.64
N GLN A 3 -5.26 1.74 7.35
CA GLN A 3 -5.15 3.19 7.20
C GLN A 3 -4.63 3.50 5.80
N LEU A 4 -5.27 4.47 5.15
CA LEU A 4 -4.87 5.03 3.86
C LEU A 4 -4.52 6.50 4.11
N ASN A 5 -3.22 6.80 4.06
CA ASN A 5 -2.65 8.07 4.53
C ASN A 5 -3.11 8.40 5.97
N ASP A 6 -3.96 9.40 6.15
CA ASP A 6 -4.45 9.87 7.46
C ASP A 6 -5.87 9.40 7.82
N LYS A 7 -6.47 8.54 6.98
CA LYS A 7 -7.86 8.07 7.19
C LYS A 7 -7.92 6.58 7.44
N PHE A 8 -8.78 6.19 8.38
CA PHE A 8 -9.20 4.79 8.52
C PHE A 8 -10.10 4.43 7.34
N ALA A 9 -9.82 3.29 6.72
CA ALA A 9 -10.55 2.81 5.55
C ALA A 9 -10.76 1.30 5.63
N GLU A 10 -11.58 0.77 4.74
CA GLU A 10 -11.72 -0.66 4.51
C GLU A 10 -11.03 -1.10 3.23
N ILE A 11 -10.85 -2.41 3.06
CA ILE A 11 -10.16 -3.00 1.90
C ILE A 11 -10.86 -2.60 0.59
N SER A 12 -12.19 -2.47 0.62
CA SER A 12 -13.01 -2.01 -0.51
C SER A 12 -12.77 -0.56 -0.93
N ASP A 13 -12.20 0.27 -0.05
CA ASP A 13 -11.98 1.70 -0.33
C ASP A 13 -10.62 1.95 -1.01
N ILE A 14 -9.73 0.95 -1.01
CA ILE A 14 -8.40 1.03 -1.62
C ILE A 14 -8.47 1.44 -3.11
N PRO A 15 -9.35 0.85 -3.93
CA PRO A 15 -9.45 1.23 -5.33
C PRO A 15 -9.84 2.70 -5.51
N ALA A 16 -10.91 3.13 -4.82
CA ALA A 16 -11.41 4.50 -4.87
C ALA A 16 -10.34 5.51 -4.44
N PHE A 17 -9.59 5.19 -3.40
CA PHE A 17 -8.48 6.00 -2.91
C PHE A 17 -7.36 6.14 -3.95
N ILE A 18 -6.95 5.05 -4.60
CA ILE A 18 -5.92 5.08 -5.65
C ILE A 18 -6.38 5.87 -6.88
N TYR A 19 -7.65 5.78 -7.26
CA TYR A 19 -8.20 6.59 -8.36
C TYR A 19 -8.18 8.08 -8.03
N ALA A 20 -8.60 8.45 -6.81
CA ALA A 20 -8.54 9.84 -6.35
C ALA A 20 -7.11 10.39 -6.32
N GLU A 21 -6.14 9.61 -5.84
CA GLU A 21 -4.71 9.97 -5.88
C GLU A 21 -4.16 10.08 -7.31
N ARG A 22 -4.67 9.28 -8.24
CA ARG A 22 -4.30 9.36 -9.66
C ARG A 22 -4.88 10.58 -10.36
N GLU A 23 -6.09 10.98 -10.03
CA GLU A 23 -6.73 12.19 -10.56
C GLU A 23 -6.10 13.46 -9.97
N SER A 24 -5.70 13.43 -8.70
CA SER A 24 -5.05 14.58 -8.05
C SER A 24 -3.63 14.84 -8.59
N LYS A 25 -2.99 13.83 -9.18
CA LYS A 25 -1.62 13.91 -9.72
C LYS A 25 -1.64 14.13 -11.23
N ARG A 26 -0.61 14.83 -11.70
CA ARG A 26 -0.39 15.06 -13.13
C ARG A 26 -0.25 13.74 -13.88
N GLU A 27 -0.82 13.72 -15.07
CA GLU A 27 -0.88 12.64 -16.04
C GLU A 27 0.48 11.93 -16.26
N GLU A 28 1.55 12.72 -16.29
CA GLU A 28 2.94 12.29 -16.48
C GLU A 28 3.52 11.46 -15.31
N LEU A 29 3.03 11.70 -14.10
CA LEU A 29 3.54 11.05 -12.88
C LEU A 29 2.74 9.80 -12.50
N ARG A 30 1.57 9.58 -13.12
CA ARG A 30 0.72 8.40 -12.87
C ARG A 30 1.44 7.05 -13.00
N PRO A 31 2.33 6.81 -14.00
CA PRO A 31 3.08 5.54 -14.10
C PRO A 31 4.26 5.42 -13.11
N PHE A 32 4.63 6.51 -12.45
CA PHE A 32 5.70 6.54 -11.46
C PHE A 32 5.18 6.44 -10.02
N LEU A 33 3.86 6.47 -9.83
CA LEU A 33 3.25 6.30 -8.51
C LEU A 33 3.70 4.98 -7.88
N THR A 34 4.34 5.10 -6.73
CA THR A 34 4.82 3.97 -5.93
C THR A 34 4.03 3.96 -4.64
N THR A 35 3.34 2.86 -4.35
CA THR A 35 2.55 2.70 -3.13
C THR A 35 3.41 2.08 -2.04
N ALA A 36 3.57 2.74 -0.90
CA ALA A 36 4.26 2.19 0.24
C ALA A 36 3.26 1.46 1.15
N LEU A 37 3.42 0.14 1.28
CA LEU A 37 2.62 -0.71 2.15
C LEU A 37 3.44 -1.09 3.37
N LYS A 38 3.16 -0.43 4.50
CA LYS A 38 3.75 -0.73 5.80
C LYS A 38 2.83 -1.66 6.59
N VAL A 39 3.33 -2.81 6.99
CA VAL A 39 2.59 -3.84 7.70
C VAL A 39 3.30 -4.16 9.01
N ASP A 40 2.53 -4.26 10.09
CA ASP A 40 3.03 -4.65 11.40
C ASP A 40 3.13 -6.17 11.54
N LYS A 41 4.07 -6.66 12.36
CA LYS A 41 4.36 -8.08 12.60
C LYS A 41 3.15 -8.85 13.15
N GLY A 42 2.26 -8.17 13.88
CA GLY A 42 1.01 -8.75 14.40
C GLY A 42 -0.15 -8.78 13.41
N THR A 43 0.03 -8.28 12.18
CA THR A 43 -1.06 -8.16 11.20
C THR A 43 -1.37 -9.51 10.56
N ASN A 44 -2.66 -9.82 10.44
CA ASN A 44 -3.11 -11.03 9.75
C ASN A 44 -2.70 -10.98 8.26
N MET A 45 -1.95 -11.98 7.81
CA MET A 45 -1.48 -12.12 6.43
C MET A 45 -2.61 -12.25 5.41
N GLY A 46 -3.80 -12.72 5.82
CA GLY A 46 -5.00 -12.75 4.96
C GLY A 46 -5.36 -11.35 4.46
N ILE A 47 -5.45 -10.38 5.39
CA ILE A 47 -5.77 -8.98 5.07
C ILE A 47 -4.72 -8.36 4.14
N VAL A 48 -3.44 -8.68 4.36
CA VAL A 48 -2.34 -8.21 3.50
C VAL A 48 -2.46 -8.77 2.08
N GLY A 49 -2.87 -10.04 1.96
CA GLY A 49 -3.18 -10.69 0.69
C GLY A 49 -4.27 -9.94 -0.06
N ASP A 50 -5.37 -9.65 0.62
CA ASP A 50 -6.52 -8.94 0.03
C ASP A 50 -6.14 -7.53 -0.43
N ILE A 51 -5.39 -6.77 0.38
CA ILE A 51 -4.86 -5.45 -0.01
C ILE A 51 -4.01 -5.54 -1.29
N LYS A 52 -3.13 -6.54 -1.39
CA LYS A 52 -2.29 -6.74 -2.58
C LYS A 52 -3.13 -7.09 -3.81
N GLN A 53 -4.21 -7.84 -3.65
CA GLN A 53 -5.12 -8.15 -4.75
C GLN A 53 -5.84 -6.90 -5.24
N GLU A 54 -6.38 -6.08 -4.34
CA GLU A 54 -7.02 -4.81 -4.71
C GLU A 54 -6.05 -3.86 -5.41
N LEU A 55 -4.83 -3.72 -4.89
CA LEU A 55 -3.78 -2.91 -5.53
C LEU A 55 -3.43 -3.41 -6.94
N ARG A 56 -3.44 -4.73 -7.16
CA ARG A 56 -3.25 -5.31 -8.51
C ARG A 56 -4.40 -4.96 -9.45
N LYS A 57 -5.66 -5.01 -9.00
CA LYS A 57 -6.83 -4.66 -9.83
C LYS A 57 -6.77 -3.22 -10.34
N VAL A 58 -6.24 -2.29 -9.53
CA VAL A 58 -6.05 -0.90 -9.93
C VAL A 58 -4.73 -0.65 -10.67
N ASN A 59 -3.98 -1.67 -11.09
CA ASN A 59 -2.68 -1.53 -11.75
C ASN A 59 -1.64 -0.75 -10.91
N ALA A 60 -1.74 -0.77 -9.57
CA ALA A 60 -0.72 -0.23 -8.68
C ALA A 60 0.38 -1.29 -8.47
N LEU A 61 1.15 -1.57 -9.52
CA LEU A 61 2.14 -2.66 -9.54
C LEU A 61 3.45 -2.30 -8.82
N LYS A 62 3.77 -1.00 -8.72
CA LYS A 62 4.93 -0.51 -7.98
C LYS A 62 4.56 -0.38 -6.50
N ILE A 63 4.82 -1.45 -5.74
CA ILE A 63 4.55 -1.51 -4.30
C ILE A 63 5.87 -1.70 -3.56
N ASN A 64 6.13 -0.85 -2.58
CA ASN A 64 7.16 -1.08 -1.58
C ASN A 64 6.52 -1.75 -0.36
N TYR A 65 6.96 -2.95 -0.01
CA TYR A 65 6.39 -3.74 1.09
C TYR A 65 7.36 -3.77 2.28
N THR A 66 6.98 -3.12 3.37
CA THR A 66 7.79 -3.04 4.60
C THR A 66 7.07 -3.74 5.74
N THR A 67 7.61 -4.88 6.21
CA THR A 67 7.01 -5.73 7.26
C THR A 67 7.56 -5.51 8.65
N ARG A 68 8.61 -4.69 8.78
CA ARG A 68 9.34 -4.50 10.02
C ARG A 68 9.56 -3.01 10.23
N ILE A 69 9.12 -2.48 11.37
CA ILE A 69 9.73 -1.27 11.94
C ILE A 69 11.04 -1.75 12.54
N GLY A 70 12.05 -1.94 11.69
CA GLY A 70 13.30 -2.56 12.08
C GLY A 70 14.43 -1.83 11.39
N ASP A 71 15.27 -1.20 12.19
CA ASP A 71 16.55 -0.64 11.79
C ASP A 71 17.27 -1.61 10.85
N VAL A 72 17.73 -1.12 9.70
CA VAL A 72 18.37 -1.92 8.63
C VAL A 72 19.57 -2.72 9.18
N SER A 73 20.15 -2.27 10.29
CA SER A 73 21.21 -2.92 11.06
C SER A 73 20.86 -4.29 11.66
N LEU A 74 19.57 -4.62 11.84
CA LEU A 74 19.12 -5.89 12.42
C LEU A 74 18.98 -7.03 11.39
N ASN A 75 19.45 -6.81 10.16
CA ASN A 75 19.50 -7.81 9.09
C ASN A 75 20.96 -8.22 8.81
N LYS A 76 21.74 -8.48 9.86
CA LYS A 76 23.01 -9.20 9.76
C LYS A 76 22.77 -10.65 10.19
N ASN A 77 22.93 -11.58 9.24
CA ASN A 77 23.09 -13.01 9.51
C ASN A 77 24.33 -13.25 10.37
#